data_AF-A0A397UUN0-F1
#
_entry.id   AF-A0A397UUN0-F1
#
_cell.length_a   1.000
_cell.length_b   1.000
_cell.length_c   1.000
_cell.angle_alpha   90.00
_cell.angle_beta   90.00
_cell.angle_gamma   90.00
#
_symmetry.space_group_name_H-M   'P 1'
#
loop_
_entity.id
_entity.type
_entity.pdbx_description
1 polymer ?
#
loop_
_entity_poly.entity_id
_entity_poly.type
_entity_poly.pdbx_seq_one_letter_code
_entity_poly.pdbx_strand_id
1 'polypeptide(L)'
;MSLNIHNNNLSFSEMESAIDTVLESLIKAEGVKGVLVADAHGLCIGARGIANPNCAGFVTAIATHAKALSDDPSSQVPTTKIEADNS
;
A
#
# COMPACT_ATOMS: atom_id res chain seq x y z
N MET A 1 39.38 5.87 -11.69
CA MET A 1 37.98 5.56 -12.02
C MET A 1 37.22 5.59 -10.71
N SER A 2 36.72 6.77 -10.32
CA SER A 2 36.07 6.95 -9.02
C SER A 2 34.60 6.56 -9.16
N LEU A 3 34.18 5.55 -8.41
CA LEU A 3 32.78 5.11 -8.37
C LEU A 3 32.00 6.16 -7.60
N ASN A 4 31.16 6.93 -8.30
CA ASN A 4 30.31 7.96 -7.70
C ASN A 4 29.11 7.27 -7.01
N ILE A 5 29.30 6.84 -5.76
CA ILE A 5 28.21 6.32 -4.93
C ILE A 5 27.30 7.51 -4.60
N HIS A 6 26.20 7.65 -5.33
CA HIS A 6 25.12 8.56 -4.97
C HIS A 6 24.49 8.07 -3.67
N ASN A 7 24.83 8.73 -2.56
CA ASN A 7 24.12 8.56 -1.30
C ASN A 7 22.69 9.09 -1.46
N ASN A 8 21.74 8.20 -1.74
CA ASN A 8 20.29 8.48 -1.70
C ASN A 8 19.80 8.47 -0.25
N ASN A 9 20.28 9.41 0.56
CA ASN A 9 19.75 9.58 1.91
C ASN A 9 18.60 10.58 1.87
N LEU A 10 17.41 10.10 1.48
CA LEU A 10 16.19 10.91 1.51
C LEU A 10 15.94 11.40 2.93
N SER A 11 15.72 12.70 3.10
CA SER A 11 15.21 13.25 4.34
C SER A 11 13.80 12.69 4.62
N PHE A 12 13.40 12.72 5.90
CA PHE A 12 12.06 12.27 6.30
C PHE A 12 10.93 12.94 5.49
N SER A 13 11.05 14.25 5.26
CA SER A 13 10.11 15.01 4.43
C SER A 13 10.06 14.56 2.97
N GLU A 14 11.20 14.12 2.41
CA GLU A 14 11.25 13.61 1.05
C GLU A 14 10.63 12.20 0.96
N MET A 15 10.79 11.37 2.00
CA MET A 15 10.16 10.05 2.08
C MET A 15 8.62 10.15 2.17
N GLU A 16 8.10 11.06 3.00
CA GLU A 16 6.66 11.28 3.13
C GLU A 16 6.07 11.85 1.83
N SER A 17 6.75 12.83 1.22
CA SER A 17 6.36 13.41 -0.07
C SER A 17 6.30 12.38 -1.21
N ALA A 18 7.19 11.38 -1.20
CA ALA A 18 7.16 10.30 -2.18
C ALA A 18 5.89 9.43 -2.06
N ILE A 19 5.49 9.08 -0.83
CA ILE A 19 4.24 8.36 -0.56
C ILE A 19 3.04 9.20 -1.03
N ASP A 20 3.00 10.47 -0.65
CA ASP A 20 1.93 11.38 -1.04
C ASP A 20 1.79 11.48 -2.57
N THR A 21 2.91 11.61 -3.28
CA THR A 21 2.92 11.66 -4.75
C THR A 21 2.33 10.40 -5.37
N VAL A 22 2.65 9.22 -4.84
CA VAL A 22 2.09 7.95 -5.31
C VAL A 22 0.58 7.88 -5.05
N LEU A 23 0.14 8.25 -3.85
CA LEU A 23 -1.29 8.25 -3.49
C LEU A 23 -2.10 9.21 -4.38
N GLU A 24 -1.56 10.40 -4.65
CA GLU A 24 -2.16 11.40 -5.55
C GLU A 24 -2.23 10.94 -7.01
N SER A 25 -1.29 10.08 -7.44
CA SER A 25 -1.33 9.47 -8.77
C SER A 25 -2.40 8.37 -8.84
N LEU A 26 -2.46 7.49 -7.84
CA LEU A 26 -3.38 6.35 -7.81
C LEU A 26 -4.85 6.79 -7.74
N ILE A 27 -5.15 7.83 -6.96
CA ILE A 27 -6.52 8.33 -6.82
C ILE A 27 -7.07 8.97 -8.11
N LYS A 28 -6.20 9.34 -9.05
CA LYS A 28 -6.59 9.91 -10.36
C LYS A 28 -6.89 8.83 -11.40
N ALA A 29 -6.58 7.57 -11.13
CA ALA A 29 -6.89 6.48 -12.04
C ALA A 29 -8.41 6.28 -12.18
N GLU A 30 -8.87 6.00 -13.39
CA GLU A 30 -10.29 5.83 -13.67
C GLU A 30 -10.90 4.69 -12.83
N GLY A 31 -12.06 4.96 -12.22
CA GLY A 31 -12.76 4.01 -11.37
C GLY A 31 -12.22 3.90 -9.93
N VAL A 32 -11.07 4.52 -9.60
CA VAL A 32 -10.54 4.53 -8.23
C VAL A 32 -11.22 5.63 -7.41
N LYS A 33 -11.94 5.23 -6.35
CA LYS A 33 -12.59 6.18 -5.43
C LYS A 33 -11.79 6.45 -4.16
N GLY A 34 -10.86 5.58 -3.81
CA GLY A 34 -10.05 5.67 -2.61
C GLY A 34 -8.85 4.73 -2.67
N VAL A 35 -7.77 5.10 -1.98
CA VAL A 35 -6.56 4.31 -1.85
C VAL A 35 -6.06 4.40 -0.41
N LEU A 36 -5.52 3.31 0.12
CA LEU A 36 -4.95 3.21 1.46
C LEU A 36 -3.68 2.35 1.40
N VAL A 37 -2.65 2.77 2.12
CA VAL A 37 -1.40 2.04 2.30
C VAL A 37 -1.21 1.78 3.78
N ALA A 38 -0.95 0.52 4.12
CA ALA A 38 -0.70 0.07 5.48
C ALA A 38 0.63 -0.67 5.58
N ASP A 39 1.24 -0.68 6.76
CA ASP A 39 2.38 -1.53 7.04
C ASP A 39 1.97 -2.98 7.38
N ALA A 40 2.97 -3.82 7.67
CA ALA A 40 2.78 -5.22 8.05
C ALA A 40 2.07 -5.42 9.40
N HIS A 41 1.94 -4.37 10.22
CA HIS A 41 1.26 -4.39 11.51
C HIS A 41 -0.14 -3.77 11.45
N GLY A 42 -0.56 -3.26 10.28
CA GLY A 42 -1.87 -2.64 10.09
C GLY A 42 -1.91 -1.17 10.46
N LEU A 43 -0.76 -0.51 10.63
CA LEU A 43 -0.69 0.94 10.78
C LEU A 43 -0.91 1.61 9.43
N CYS A 44 -1.83 2.57 9.37
CA CYS A 44 -2.06 3.37 8.18
C CYS A 44 -0.88 4.31 7.93
N ILE A 45 -0.20 4.15 6.79
CA ILE A 45 0.88 5.04 6.33
C ILE A 45 0.29 6.22 5.55
N GLY A 46 -0.78 5.99 4.79
CA GLY A 46 -1.46 7.05 4.06
C GLY A 46 -2.75 6.60 3.40
N ALA A 47 -3.68 7.54 3.23
CA ALA A 47 -4.97 7.30 2.58
C ALA A 47 -5.43 8.52 1.75
N ARG A 48 -6.23 8.28 0.71
CA ARG A 48 -6.87 9.31 -0.13
C ARG A 48 -8.27 8.88 -0.56
N GLY A 49 -9.09 9.86 -0.93
CA GLY A 49 -10.46 9.64 -1.41
C GLY A 49 -11.37 9.10 -0.30
N ILE A 50 -12.21 8.11 -0.63
CA ILE A 50 -13.18 7.53 0.32
C ILE A 50 -12.56 6.48 1.26
N ALA A 51 -11.27 6.15 1.11
CA ALA A 51 -10.65 5.10 1.90
C ALA A 51 -10.51 5.52 3.36
N ASN A 52 -11.09 4.75 4.28
CA ASN A 52 -11.04 5.02 5.71
C ASN A 52 -9.71 4.52 6.31
N PRO A 53 -8.87 5.39 6.88
CA PRO A 53 -7.57 4.98 7.46
C PRO A 53 -7.70 3.96 8.59
N ASN A 54 -8.84 3.94 9.30
CA ASN A 54 -9.10 2.96 10.36
C ASN A 54 -9.27 1.53 9.83
N CYS A 55 -9.43 1.36 8.51
CA CYS A 55 -9.53 0.05 7.89
C CYS A 55 -8.16 -0.64 7.65
N ALA A 56 -7.04 0.06 7.86
CA ALA A 56 -5.69 -0.48 7.62
C ALA A 56 -5.45 -1.83 8.31
N GLY A 57 -5.86 -1.98 9.56
CA GLY A 57 -5.75 -3.24 10.30
C GLY A 57 -6.51 -4.39 9.64
N PHE A 58 -7.73 -4.15 9.15
CA PHE A 58 -8.53 -5.16 8.45
C PHE A 58 -7.89 -5.56 7.11
N VAL A 59 -7.41 -4.58 6.33
CA VAL A 59 -6.75 -4.82 5.05
C VAL A 59 -5.50 -5.69 5.23
N THR A 60 -4.64 -5.35 6.22
CA THR A 60 -3.43 -6.12 6.51
C THR A 60 -3.76 -7.53 7.05
N ALA A 61 -4.80 -7.68 7.87
CA ALA A 61 -5.23 -8.99 8.36
C ALA A 61 -5.71 -9.90 7.21
N ILE A 62 -6.51 -9.36 6.29
CA ILE A 62 -6.98 -10.09 5.10
C ILE A 62 -5.80 -10.52 4.23
N ALA A 63 -4.87 -9.61 3.94
CA ALA A 63 -3.69 -9.91 3.14
C ALA A 63 -2.80 -11.00 3.79
N THR A 64 -2.62 -10.91 5.11
CA THR A 64 -1.86 -11.91 5.90
C THR A 64 -2.51 -13.29 5.82
N HIS A 65 -3.83 -13.37 6.04
CA HIS A 65 -4.55 -14.63 5.97
C HIS A 65 -4.60 -15.21 4.55
N ALA A 66 -4.75 -14.36 3.53
CA ALA A 66 -4.71 -14.80 2.14
C ALA A 66 -3.35 -15.40 1.78
N LYS A 67 -2.25 -14.79 2.23
CA LYS A 67 -0.90 -15.34 2.05
C LYS A 67 -0.73 -16.71 2.71
N ALA A 68 -1.33 -16.92 3.87
CA ALA A 68 -1.26 -18.19 4.62
C ALA A 68 -2.05 -19.34 3.96
N LEU A 69 -2.80 -19.10 2.87
CA LEU A 69 -3.48 -20.17 2.13
C LEU A 69 -2.53 -20.99 1.23
N SER A 70 -1.29 -20.53 1.04
CA SER A 70 -0.27 -21.24 0.27
C SER A 70 1.01 -21.35 1.07
N ASP A 71 1.44 -22.59 1.35
CA ASP A 71 2.71 -22.89 2.01
C ASP A 71 3.89 -22.97 1.03
N ASP A 72 3.65 -22.84 -0.28
CA ASP A 72 4.73 -22.81 -1.28
C ASP A 72 5.47 -21.46 -1.24
N PRO A 73 6.77 -21.44 -0.85
CA PRO A 73 7.58 -20.22 -0.83
C PRO A 73 7.83 -19.64 -2.22
N SER A 74 7.58 -20.42 -3.27
CA SER A 74 7.65 -20.00 -4.68
C SER A 74 6.36 -19.33 -5.16
N SER A 75 5.29 -19.42 -4.38
CA SER A 75 3.98 -18.87 -4.75
C SER A 75 4.02 -17.34 -4.76
N GLN A 76 3.37 -16.77 -5.77
CA GLN A 76 3.19 -15.33 -5.87
C GLN A 76 2.32 -14.81 -4.70
N VAL A 77 2.54 -13.57 -4.28
CA VAL A 77 1.70 -12.91 -3.27
C VAL A 77 0.28 -12.76 -3.83
N PRO A 78 -0.76 -13.28 -3.13
CA PRO A 78 -2.11 -13.26 -3.67
C PRO A 78 -2.68 -11.84 -3.70
N THR A 79 -3.48 -11.56 -4.73
CA THR A 79 -4.32 -10.35 -4.78
C THR A 79 -5.71 -10.69 -4.25
N THR A 80 -6.18 -9.97 -3.23
CA THR A 80 -7.52 -10.19 -2.65
C THR A 80 -8.52 -9.19 -3.24
N LYS A 81 -9.67 -9.68 -3.69
CA LYS A 81 -10.78 -8.88 -4.20
C LYS A 81 -12.00 -9.08 -3.33
N ILE A 82 -12.64 -7.99 -2.90
CA ILE A 82 -13.88 -8.01 -2.13
C ILE A 82 -14.93 -7.28 -2.95
N GLU A 83 -16.06 -7.95 -3.17
CA GLU A 83 -17.20 -7.41 -3.91
C GLU A 83 -18.38 -7.31 -2.95
N ALA A 84 -19.00 -6.14 -2.91
CA ALA A 84 -20.19 -5.88 -2.14
C ALA A 84 -21.12 -5.00 -2.97
N ASP A 85 -22.42 -5.19 -2.81
CA ASP A 85 -23.40 -4.33 -3.46
C ASP A 85 -23.32 -2.93 -2.85
N ASN A 86 -23.21 -1.93 -3.71
CA ASN A 86 -23.26 -0.54 -3.30
C ASN A 86 -24.73 -0.16 -3.09
N SER A 87 -25.26 -0.45 -1.89
CA SER A 87 -26.61 -0.08 -1.48
C SER A 87 -26.86 1.43 -1.60
#